data_AF-A4SBZ8-F1
#
_entry.id   AF-A4SBZ8-F1
#
_cell.length_a   1.000
_cell.length_b   1.000
_cell.length_c   1.000
_cell.angle_alpha   90.00
_cell.angle_beta   90.00
_cell.angle_gamma   90.00
#
_symmetry.space_group_name_H-M   'P 1'
#
loop_
_entity.id
_entity.type
_entity.pdbx_description
1 polymer ?
#
loop_
_entity_poly.entity_id
_entity_poly.type
_entity_poly.pdbx_seq_one_letter_code
_entity_poly.pdbx_strand_id
1 'polypeptide(L)'
;VLERFGEGREGCEGLRNLALEGAARSVIEGSLESLPTRAPYEVLRIMSLVLENLCMSASGNHELRICLKEWQNVLEAARRQGDWALQAKAVCDRLQNSLGEISQRYIDALQPTAQSMGNKLGVDGHVLDLFSEEIIRGTAAAPLSQMLRVLDPVIRNVANMGSWQIVSNAECSGVIVSVASLADVQNVKYSQPTVIIADRVGGEEDIPVGVVAIVTPDMPDVLSHCAVRARNEKVLFATLFDVNVLEQMKAMTGKSVQLKPSAQGDDLQFDVVDGIIGTDAEVIATSSSDSVSSDISIIKRPFQGKFVATSSEFTPELVGGKSRNLQLLRGRVSNLIKLPPSVAMPFGTFDAVLDVPENAGAKRQIAELVKQLEAYDSTDGVGFKALIAEVKACIATLKPTADLSKSLKVAFEAESLGWPGDLVTSAQGQKAWKTILGVWASKYNERAVLSCKKAGLNHADLSMAVLCQPVVRARYAFVLHTVNPQNNDKSEIYGELVCGLGEALVGNFSGRALSFKTSKSNLDNPTVVGFPSKSKGLFMEQDSLIFRSDSNGEDLEGFAGAGLYDSITMEEATLKNVDYSTDSLITDETKRQKLLATISKVALEIETLCGSPQDIEGAISEDGQLYIVQTRPQV
;
A
#
# COMPACT_ATOMS: atom_id res chain seq x y z
N VAL A 1 -29.79 -28.82 7.59
CA VAL A 1 -30.87 -27.83 7.32
C VAL A 1 -31.09 -27.60 5.81
N LEU A 2 -30.23 -28.12 4.93
CA LEU A 2 -30.21 -27.81 3.49
C LEU A 2 -31.20 -28.57 2.57
N GLU A 3 -32.23 -29.25 3.06
CA GLU A 3 -33.10 -30.08 2.18
C GLU A 3 -34.62 -29.80 2.24
N ARG A 4 -35.08 -28.70 2.85
CA ARG A 4 -36.51 -28.37 2.85
C ARG A 4 -36.77 -26.88 2.73
N PHE A 5 -36.62 -26.34 1.53
CA PHE A 5 -37.19 -25.03 1.19
C PHE A 5 -37.87 -25.10 -0.17
N GLY A 6 -39.15 -25.50 -0.14
CA GLY A 6 -40.09 -25.41 -1.24
C GLY A 6 -41.27 -24.54 -0.82
N GLU A 7 -41.40 -23.42 -1.52
CA GLU A 7 -42.56 -22.54 -1.80
C GLU A 7 -43.64 -22.32 -0.71
N GLY A 8 -43.75 -21.05 -0.29
CA GLY A 8 -45.02 -20.41 0.06
C GLY A 8 -45.25 -20.09 1.55
N ARG A 9 -44.61 -19.05 2.11
CA ARG A 9 -45.00 -18.39 3.39
C ARG A 9 -44.22 -17.10 3.73
N GLU A 10 -44.14 -16.14 2.81
CA GLU A 10 -43.25 -14.96 2.94
C GLU A 10 -43.52 -14.02 4.15
N GLY A 11 -44.74 -13.97 4.72
CA GLY A 11 -45.06 -13.02 5.81
C GLY A 11 -44.71 -13.48 7.23
N CYS A 12 -44.94 -14.76 7.56
CA CYS A 12 -44.66 -15.30 8.91
C CYS A 12 -43.22 -15.79 9.07
N GLU A 13 -42.52 -16.08 7.97
CA GLU A 13 -41.12 -16.51 8.00
C GLU A 13 -40.18 -15.35 8.35
N GLY A 14 -40.46 -14.13 7.89
CA GLY A 14 -39.67 -12.94 8.24
C GLY A 14 -39.66 -12.62 9.75
N LEU A 15 -40.83 -12.66 10.40
CA LEU A 15 -40.94 -12.42 11.85
C LEU A 15 -40.31 -13.55 12.69
N ARG A 16 -40.41 -14.80 12.22
CA ARG A 16 -39.78 -15.95 12.90
C ARG A 16 -38.26 -15.91 12.78
N ASN A 17 -37.72 -15.44 11.65
CA ASN A 17 -36.29 -15.24 11.45
C ASN A 17 -35.74 -14.12 12.35
N LEU A 18 -36.46 -13.00 12.49
CA LEU A 18 -36.08 -11.90 13.41
C LEU A 18 -36.08 -12.34 14.89
N ALA A 19 -37.06 -13.13 15.31
CA ALA A 19 -37.11 -13.65 16.69
C ALA A 19 -35.97 -14.65 16.99
N LEU A 20 -35.61 -15.50 16.01
CA LEU A 20 -34.48 -16.42 16.12
C LEU A 20 -33.14 -15.67 16.16
N GLU A 21 -32.97 -14.64 15.33
CA GLU A 21 -31.79 -13.78 15.33
C GLU A 21 -31.64 -13.04 16.67
N GLY A 22 -32.73 -12.49 17.19
CA GLY A 22 -32.76 -11.85 18.52
C GLY A 22 -32.38 -12.81 19.65
N ALA A 23 -32.89 -14.06 19.63
CA ALA A 23 -32.54 -15.07 20.62
C ALA A 23 -31.07 -15.51 20.52
N ALA A 24 -30.55 -15.72 19.30
CA ALA A 24 -29.16 -16.07 19.07
C ALA A 24 -28.22 -14.96 19.57
N ARG A 25 -28.54 -13.70 19.29
CA ARG A 25 -27.81 -12.53 19.78
C ARG A 25 -27.74 -12.50 21.31
N SER A 26 -28.87 -12.62 22.00
CA SER A 26 -28.90 -12.60 23.47
C SER A 26 -28.05 -13.70 24.10
N VAL A 27 -28.00 -14.89 23.49
CA VAL A 27 -27.14 -16.00 23.95
C VAL A 27 -25.66 -15.68 23.77
N ILE A 28 -25.29 -15.10 22.63
CA ILE A 28 -23.89 -14.73 22.35
C ILE A 28 -23.44 -13.62 23.29
N GLU A 29 -24.23 -12.54 23.39
CA GLU A 29 -23.96 -11.38 24.25
C GLU A 29 -23.82 -11.79 25.72
N GLY A 30 -24.71 -12.64 26.22
CA GLY A 30 -24.64 -13.19 27.59
C GLY A 30 -23.44 -14.11 27.83
N SER A 31 -22.71 -14.52 26.79
CA SER A 31 -21.54 -15.40 26.89
C SER A 31 -20.20 -14.68 26.73
N LEU A 32 -20.19 -13.42 26.29
CA LEU A 32 -19.00 -12.65 25.91
C LEU A 32 -17.94 -12.61 27.01
N GLU A 33 -18.33 -12.33 28.25
CA GLU A 33 -17.41 -12.24 29.40
C GLU A 33 -16.67 -13.56 29.68
N SER A 34 -17.31 -14.69 29.35
CA SER A 34 -16.71 -16.02 29.55
C SER A 34 -15.77 -16.43 28.41
N LEU A 35 -15.86 -15.82 27.23
CA LEU A 35 -15.13 -16.26 26.03
C LEU A 35 -13.61 -16.31 26.21
N PRO A 36 -12.93 -15.31 26.82
CA PRO A 36 -11.48 -15.34 26.99
C PRO A 36 -10.97 -16.54 27.81
N THR A 37 -11.80 -17.08 28.68
CA THR A 37 -11.44 -18.17 29.61
C THR A 37 -11.75 -19.57 29.06
N ARG A 38 -12.44 -19.66 27.92
CA ARG A 38 -12.80 -20.94 27.30
C ARG A 38 -11.66 -21.51 26.47
N ALA A 39 -11.75 -22.79 26.16
CA ALA A 39 -10.79 -23.43 25.26
C ALA A 39 -10.86 -22.76 23.87
N PRO A 40 -9.72 -22.38 23.25
CA PRO A 40 -9.71 -21.62 21.99
C PRO A 40 -10.58 -22.23 20.90
N TYR A 41 -10.54 -23.55 20.74
CA TYR A 41 -11.33 -24.26 19.73
C TYR A 41 -12.86 -24.12 19.93
N GLU A 42 -13.35 -24.06 21.17
CA GLU A 42 -14.77 -23.83 21.45
C GLU A 42 -15.19 -22.43 21.01
N VAL A 43 -14.36 -21.44 21.29
CA VAL A 43 -14.61 -20.05 20.92
C VAL A 43 -14.62 -19.89 19.40
N LEU A 44 -13.65 -20.48 18.69
CA LEU A 44 -13.62 -20.50 17.22
C LEU A 44 -14.91 -21.10 16.64
N ARG A 45 -15.45 -22.14 17.28
CA ARG A 45 -16.71 -22.77 16.84
C ARG A 45 -17.93 -21.89 17.09
N ILE A 46 -17.98 -21.18 18.23
CA ILE A 46 -19.05 -20.20 18.48
C ILE A 46 -19.00 -19.11 17.42
N MET A 47 -17.82 -18.56 17.12
CA MET A 47 -17.64 -17.53 16.11
C MET A 47 -18.09 -18.00 14.72
N SER A 48 -17.85 -19.28 14.37
CA SER A 48 -18.35 -19.87 13.12
C SER A 48 -19.87 -19.82 13.02
N LEU A 49 -20.59 -20.08 14.12
CA LEU A 49 -22.07 -20.03 14.13
C LEU A 49 -22.58 -18.60 14.01
N VAL A 50 -21.93 -17.64 14.66
CA VAL A 50 -22.28 -16.21 14.56
C VAL A 50 -22.05 -15.71 13.13
N LEU A 51 -20.93 -16.08 12.53
CA LEU A 51 -20.59 -15.72 11.15
C LEU A 51 -21.54 -16.36 10.14
N GLU A 52 -21.91 -17.63 10.33
CA GLU A 52 -22.91 -18.31 9.50
C GLU A 52 -24.27 -17.60 9.58
N ASN A 53 -24.70 -17.20 10.78
CA ASN A 53 -25.93 -16.43 10.97
C ASN A 53 -25.89 -15.09 10.24
N LEU A 54 -24.79 -14.33 10.36
CA LEU A 54 -24.62 -13.06 9.66
C LEU A 54 -24.59 -13.25 8.13
N CYS A 55 -23.97 -14.33 7.63
CA CYS A 55 -24.00 -14.66 6.20
C CYS A 55 -25.43 -14.85 5.68
N MET A 56 -26.33 -15.41 6.50
CA MET A 56 -27.72 -15.62 6.11
C MET A 56 -28.57 -14.34 6.16
N SER A 57 -28.28 -13.41 7.08
CA SER A 57 -29.07 -12.19 7.26
C SER A 57 -28.56 -10.97 6.48
N ALA A 58 -27.26 -10.91 6.13
CA ALA A 58 -26.67 -9.78 5.43
C ALA A 58 -26.91 -9.78 3.91
N SER A 59 -27.24 -8.62 3.35
CA SER A 59 -27.23 -8.39 1.90
C SER A 59 -25.80 -8.11 1.39
N GLY A 60 -25.46 -8.54 0.17
CA GLY A 60 -24.11 -8.36 -0.37
C GLY A 60 -23.03 -9.12 0.42
N ASN A 61 -23.35 -10.34 0.85
CA ASN A 61 -22.55 -11.19 1.75
C ASN A 61 -21.36 -11.92 1.09
N HIS A 62 -20.90 -11.50 -0.10
CA HIS A 62 -19.89 -12.26 -0.84
C HIS A 62 -18.59 -12.44 -0.03
N GLU A 63 -18.11 -11.35 0.57
CA GLU A 63 -16.91 -11.35 1.40
C GLU A 63 -17.09 -12.16 2.69
N LEU A 64 -18.26 -12.04 3.35
CA LEU A 64 -18.59 -12.83 4.54
C LEU A 64 -18.59 -14.34 4.24
N ARG A 65 -19.08 -14.73 3.06
CA ARG A 65 -19.07 -16.14 2.62
C ARG A 65 -17.65 -16.65 2.39
N ILE A 66 -16.76 -15.83 1.86
CA ILE A 66 -15.33 -16.18 1.73
C ILE A 66 -14.73 -16.33 3.14
N CYS A 67 -14.94 -15.37 4.03
CA CYS A 67 -14.46 -15.43 5.41
C CYS A 67 -14.99 -16.68 6.14
N LEU A 68 -16.24 -17.09 5.91
CA LEU A 68 -16.80 -18.31 6.50
C LEU A 68 -16.08 -19.57 6.03
N LYS A 69 -15.75 -19.69 4.73
CA LYS A 69 -14.96 -20.81 4.21
C LYS A 69 -13.54 -20.81 4.80
N GLU A 70 -12.90 -19.65 4.88
CA GLU A 70 -11.56 -19.53 5.47
C GLU A 70 -11.58 -19.86 6.97
N TRP A 71 -12.64 -19.47 7.68
CA TRP A 71 -12.83 -19.83 9.08
C TRP A 71 -12.99 -21.33 9.30
N GLN A 72 -13.59 -22.05 8.34
CA GLN A 72 -13.62 -23.52 8.37
C GLN A 72 -12.20 -24.10 8.24
N ASN A 73 -11.36 -23.54 7.38
CA ASN A 73 -9.95 -23.94 7.28
C ASN A 73 -9.19 -23.66 8.59
N VAL A 74 -9.45 -22.53 9.26
CA VAL A 74 -8.90 -22.20 10.59
C VAL A 74 -9.29 -23.25 11.63
N LEU A 75 -10.56 -23.68 11.64
CA LEU A 75 -11.02 -24.74 12.55
C LEU A 75 -10.30 -26.07 12.31
N GLU A 76 -10.03 -26.42 11.05
CA GLU A 76 -9.24 -27.60 10.72
C GLU A 76 -7.77 -27.46 11.14
N ALA A 77 -7.15 -26.31 10.90
CA ALA A 77 -5.78 -26.02 11.32
C ALA A 77 -5.63 -26.07 12.85
N ALA A 78 -6.61 -25.53 13.58
CA ALA A 78 -6.63 -25.57 15.04
C ALA A 78 -6.71 -27.00 15.59
N ARG A 79 -7.46 -27.90 14.92
CA ARG A 79 -7.47 -29.34 15.27
C ARG A 79 -6.13 -30.01 15.06
N ARG A 80 -5.36 -29.58 14.05
CA ARG A 80 -4.04 -30.13 13.72
C ARG A 80 -2.88 -29.44 14.46
N GLN A 81 -3.16 -28.44 15.30
CA GLN A 81 -2.16 -27.60 15.97
C GLN A 81 -1.18 -26.89 15.02
N GLY A 82 -1.64 -26.50 13.81
CA GLY A 82 -0.85 -25.70 12.87
C GLY A 82 -0.86 -24.19 13.20
N ASP A 83 -0.51 -23.35 12.21
CA ASP A 83 -0.51 -21.87 12.29
C ASP A 83 -1.93 -21.24 12.36
N TRP A 84 -2.85 -21.88 13.09
CA TRP A 84 -4.26 -21.50 13.14
C TRP A 84 -4.46 -20.10 13.69
N ALA A 85 -3.61 -19.62 14.60
CA ALA A 85 -3.75 -18.31 15.20
C ALA A 85 -3.46 -17.18 14.18
N LEU A 86 -2.42 -17.33 13.37
CA LEU A 86 -2.12 -16.37 12.29
C LEU A 86 -3.21 -16.39 11.21
N GLN A 87 -3.71 -17.57 10.85
CA GLN A 87 -4.84 -17.70 9.91
C GLN A 87 -6.13 -17.09 10.48
N ALA A 88 -6.45 -17.35 11.75
CA ALA A 88 -7.61 -16.78 12.43
C ALA A 88 -7.53 -15.25 12.44
N LYS A 89 -6.35 -14.69 12.75
CA LYS A 89 -6.13 -13.25 12.75
C LYS A 89 -6.39 -12.65 11.37
N ALA A 90 -5.91 -13.27 10.30
CA ALA A 90 -6.16 -12.80 8.94
C ALA A 90 -7.66 -12.76 8.59
N VAL A 91 -8.43 -13.77 9.02
CA VAL A 91 -9.89 -13.77 8.83
C VAL A 91 -10.58 -12.72 9.70
N CYS A 92 -10.13 -12.53 10.95
CA CYS A 92 -10.63 -11.47 11.83
C CYS A 92 -10.45 -10.08 11.21
N ASP A 93 -9.28 -9.79 10.60
CA ASP A 93 -9.01 -8.52 9.91
C ASP A 93 -10.03 -8.28 8.78
N ARG A 94 -10.30 -9.32 7.97
CA ARG A 94 -11.30 -9.24 6.88
C ARG A 94 -12.72 -9.03 7.39
N LEU A 95 -13.08 -9.70 8.49
CA LEU A 95 -14.39 -9.55 9.10
C LEU A 95 -14.58 -8.15 9.70
N GLN A 96 -13.56 -7.59 10.35
CA GLN A 96 -13.61 -6.21 10.87
C GLN A 96 -13.85 -5.21 9.73
N ASN A 97 -13.10 -5.32 8.63
CA ASN A 97 -13.29 -4.51 7.43
C ASN A 97 -14.71 -4.67 6.85
N SER A 98 -15.18 -5.91 6.70
CA SER A 98 -16.52 -6.22 6.18
C SER A 98 -17.64 -5.66 7.05
N LEU A 99 -17.49 -5.73 8.37
CA LEU A 99 -18.45 -5.16 9.32
C LEU A 99 -18.47 -3.63 9.22
N GLY A 100 -17.30 -3.00 9.04
CA GLY A 100 -17.21 -1.56 8.77
C GLY A 100 -17.96 -1.15 7.49
N GLU A 101 -17.77 -1.90 6.40
CA GLU A 101 -18.51 -1.66 5.14
C GLU A 101 -20.03 -1.85 5.30
N ILE A 102 -20.45 -2.85 6.08
CA ILE A 102 -21.87 -3.06 6.41
C ILE A 102 -22.39 -1.86 7.21
N SER A 103 -21.70 -1.46 8.27
CA SER A 103 -22.08 -0.30 9.08
C SER A 103 -22.24 0.96 8.24
N GLN A 104 -21.26 1.25 7.37
CA GLN A 104 -21.31 2.42 6.50
C GLN A 104 -22.50 2.36 5.54
N ARG A 105 -22.80 1.20 4.96
CA ARG A 105 -23.96 1.03 4.07
C ARG A 105 -25.28 1.33 4.78
N TYR A 106 -25.43 0.90 6.03
CA TYR A 106 -26.62 1.19 6.84
C TYR A 106 -26.71 2.69 7.15
N ILE A 107 -25.61 3.32 7.55
CA ILE A 107 -25.54 4.77 7.80
C ILE A 107 -25.95 5.53 6.54
N ASP A 108 -25.35 5.23 5.39
CA ASP A 108 -25.64 5.94 4.13
C ASP A 108 -27.10 5.78 3.69
N ALA A 109 -27.69 4.61 3.92
CA ALA A 109 -29.06 4.32 3.53
C ALA A 109 -30.10 4.92 4.49
N LEU A 110 -29.86 4.89 5.80
CA LEU A 110 -30.86 5.19 6.82
C LEU A 110 -30.69 6.59 7.43
N GLN A 111 -29.45 7.03 7.69
CA GLN A 111 -29.16 8.24 8.45
C GLN A 111 -29.72 9.52 7.79
N PRO A 112 -29.59 9.73 6.46
CA PRO A 112 -30.14 10.93 5.82
C PRO A 112 -31.66 11.05 5.96
N THR A 113 -32.37 9.91 5.88
CA THR A 113 -33.83 9.87 6.04
C THR A 113 -34.21 10.11 7.49
N ALA A 114 -33.50 9.50 8.44
CA ALA A 114 -33.70 9.69 9.88
C ALA A 114 -33.55 11.17 10.26
N GLN A 115 -32.49 11.84 9.80
CA GLN A 115 -32.27 13.27 10.05
C GLN A 115 -33.35 14.14 9.40
N SER A 116 -33.73 13.88 8.15
CA SER A 116 -34.72 14.66 7.41
C SER A 116 -36.13 14.59 8.03
N MET A 117 -36.56 13.40 8.46
CA MET A 117 -37.87 13.19 9.08
C MET A 117 -37.85 13.54 10.57
N GLY A 118 -36.83 13.09 11.29
CA GLY A 118 -36.69 13.27 12.74
C GLY A 118 -36.74 14.72 13.17
N ASN A 119 -36.00 15.59 12.47
CA ASN A 119 -36.00 17.03 12.73
C ASN A 119 -37.41 17.66 12.57
N LYS A 120 -38.22 17.17 11.63
CA LYS A 120 -39.60 17.65 11.41
C LYS A 120 -40.60 17.08 12.42
N LEU A 121 -40.31 15.89 12.95
CA LEU A 121 -41.13 15.21 13.95
C LEU A 121 -40.79 15.62 15.38
N GLY A 122 -39.80 16.49 15.58
CA GLY A 122 -39.36 16.93 16.91
C GLY A 122 -38.68 15.82 17.72
N VAL A 123 -38.04 14.87 17.04
CA VAL A 123 -37.24 13.83 17.69
C VAL A 123 -35.96 14.46 18.25
N ASP A 124 -35.53 14.00 19.42
CA ASP A 124 -34.31 14.46 20.07
C ASP A 124 -33.07 14.24 19.18
N GLY A 125 -32.18 15.24 19.12
CA GLY A 125 -31.01 15.24 18.23
C GLY A 125 -30.03 14.10 18.53
N HIS A 126 -29.83 13.75 19.79
CA HIS A 126 -28.94 12.65 20.17
C HIS A 126 -29.48 11.29 19.70
N VAL A 127 -30.79 11.08 19.80
CA VAL A 127 -31.46 9.88 19.28
C VAL A 127 -31.34 9.80 17.76
N LEU A 128 -31.41 10.94 17.07
CA LEU A 128 -31.24 10.99 15.62
C LEU A 128 -29.81 10.67 15.20
N ASP A 129 -28.81 11.23 15.87
CA ASP A 129 -27.40 11.00 15.56
C ASP A 129 -27.01 9.52 15.69
N LEU A 130 -27.61 8.81 16.67
CA LEU A 130 -27.34 7.39 16.92
C LEU A 130 -28.29 6.42 16.19
N PHE A 131 -29.26 6.92 15.42
CA PHE A 131 -30.34 6.07 14.87
C PHE A 131 -29.81 4.88 14.07
N SER A 132 -28.93 5.13 13.09
CA SER A 132 -28.40 4.05 12.25
C SER A 132 -27.51 3.08 13.03
N GLU A 133 -26.75 3.58 14.02
CA GLU A 133 -25.95 2.74 14.90
C GLU A 133 -26.80 1.79 15.74
N GLU A 134 -27.91 2.27 16.30
CA GLU A 134 -28.83 1.45 17.08
C GLU A 134 -29.51 0.37 16.23
N ILE A 135 -29.82 0.67 14.95
CA ILE A 135 -30.30 -0.35 14.01
C ILE A 135 -29.23 -1.42 13.78
N ILE A 136 -27.96 -1.03 13.58
CA ILE A 136 -26.85 -1.98 13.39
C ILE A 136 -26.64 -2.83 14.66
N ARG A 137 -26.71 -2.23 15.86
CA ARG A 137 -26.69 -2.94 17.16
C ARG A 137 -27.82 -3.97 17.27
N GLY A 138 -28.91 -3.75 16.57
CA GLY A 138 -30.05 -4.66 16.39
C GLY A 138 -29.77 -5.95 15.61
N THR A 139 -28.66 -6.04 14.86
CA THR A 139 -28.39 -7.12 13.90
C THR A 139 -27.35 -8.13 14.41
N ALA A 140 -27.17 -9.26 13.69
CA ALA A 140 -26.08 -10.20 13.92
C ALA A 140 -24.66 -9.62 13.73
N ALA A 141 -24.50 -8.42 13.16
CA ALA A 141 -23.21 -7.77 13.00
C ALA A 141 -22.60 -7.33 14.34
N ALA A 142 -23.45 -6.89 15.28
CA ALA A 142 -23.05 -6.42 16.60
C ALA A 142 -22.38 -7.49 17.49
N PRO A 143 -22.99 -8.68 17.69
CA PRO A 143 -22.35 -9.73 18.48
C PRO A 143 -21.06 -10.22 17.83
N LEU A 144 -20.97 -10.27 16.49
CA LEU A 144 -19.70 -10.61 15.81
C LEU A 144 -18.62 -9.55 16.06
N SER A 145 -18.96 -8.26 15.97
CA SER A 145 -18.03 -7.16 16.28
C SER A 145 -17.52 -7.23 17.72
N GLN A 146 -18.41 -7.47 18.68
CA GLN A 146 -18.05 -7.61 20.10
C GLN A 146 -17.15 -8.83 20.33
N MET A 147 -17.47 -9.98 19.71
CA MET A 147 -16.59 -11.15 19.76
C MET A 147 -15.21 -10.85 19.19
N LEU A 148 -15.12 -10.20 18.03
CA LEU A 148 -13.84 -9.84 17.43
C LEU A 148 -12.98 -8.99 18.38
N ARG A 149 -13.57 -7.99 19.07
CA ARG A 149 -12.85 -7.17 20.05
C ARG A 149 -12.29 -7.98 21.23
N VAL A 150 -13.04 -8.98 21.68
CA VAL A 150 -12.63 -9.85 22.80
C VAL A 150 -11.57 -10.87 22.35
N LEU A 151 -11.65 -11.37 21.12
CA LEU A 151 -10.78 -12.42 20.62
C LEU A 151 -9.49 -11.93 20.02
N ASP A 152 -9.45 -10.70 19.50
CA ASP A 152 -8.26 -10.16 18.87
C ASP A 152 -7.02 -10.18 19.77
N PRO A 153 -7.07 -9.73 21.05
CA PRO A 153 -5.93 -9.82 21.95
C PRO A 153 -5.51 -11.27 22.24
N VAL A 154 -6.47 -12.19 22.35
CA VAL A 154 -6.21 -13.62 22.61
C VAL A 154 -5.51 -14.26 21.43
N ILE A 155 -6.01 -14.04 20.21
CA ILE A 155 -5.43 -14.58 18.98
C ILE A 155 -4.02 -14.01 18.77
N ARG A 156 -3.83 -12.70 18.99
CA ARG A 156 -2.51 -12.05 18.87
C ARG A 156 -1.51 -12.62 19.86
N ASN A 157 -1.90 -12.83 21.11
CA ASN A 157 -1.04 -13.45 22.11
C ASN A 157 -0.62 -14.88 21.72
N VAL A 158 -1.57 -15.71 21.25
CA VAL A 158 -1.26 -17.08 20.78
C VAL A 158 -0.35 -17.07 19.55
N ALA A 159 -0.51 -16.08 18.68
CA ALA A 159 0.33 -15.87 17.50
C ALA A 159 1.69 -15.20 17.82
N ASN A 160 1.99 -14.90 19.09
CA ASN A 160 3.14 -14.11 19.51
C ASN A 160 3.25 -12.76 18.77
N MET A 161 2.12 -12.09 18.56
CA MET A 161 2.03 -10.74 17.99
C MET A 161 1.90 -9.71 19.11
N GLY A 162 2.89 -8.82 19.27
CA GLY A 162 2.85 -7.69 20.22
C GLY A 162 1.80 -6.64 19.83
N SER A 163 1.41 -5.70 20.70
CA SER A 163 0.33 -4.69 20.44
C SER A 163 0.64 -3.68 19.34
N TRP A 164 1.88 -3.69 18.86
CA TRP A 164 2.41 -2.80 17.84
C TRP A 164 2.88 -3.60 16.64
N GLN A 165 2.88 -2.94 15.49
CA GLN A 165 3.69 -3.35 14.35
C GLN A 165 4.55 -2.16 13.98
N ILE A 166 5.86 -2.28 14.24
CA ILE A 166 6.82 -1.26 13.83
C ILE A 166 7.06 -1.45 12.33
N VAL A 167 6.67 -0.43 11.57
CA VAL A 167 6.85 -0.35 10.13
C VAL A 167 8.21 0.29 9.86
N SER A 168 8.48 1.47 10.42
CA SER A 168 9.77 2.15 10.35
C SER A 168 10.31 2.35 11.76
N ASN A 169 11.51 1.86 12.04
CA ASN A 169 12.12 1.91 13.37
C ASN A 169 12.96 3.19 13.53
N ALA A 170 12.54 4.08 14.43
CA ALA A 170 13.30 5.24 14.87
C ALA A 170 12.92 5.60 16.31
N GLU A 171 13.91 5.95 17.14
CA GLU A 171 13.63 6.59 18.43
C GLU A 171 13.37 8.07 18.20
N CYS A 172 12.32 8.61 18.82
CA CYS A 172 11.96 10.01 18.64
C CYS A 172 11.29 10.62 19.87
N SER A 173 11.22 11.94 19.89
CA SER A 173 10.42 12.68 20.87
C SER A 173 9.74 13.86 20.19
N GLY A 174 8.47 14.12 20.53
CA GLY A 174 7.71 15.17 19.88
C GLY A 174 6.34 15.40 20.50
N VAL A 175 5.66 16.43 20.01
CA VAL A 175 4.32 16.83 20.48
C VAL A 175 3.25 16.07 19.70
N ILE A 176 2.27 15.50 20.41
CA ILE A 176 1.18 14.75 19.80
C ILE A 176 0.20 15.67 19.06
N VAL A 177 -0.12 15.32 17.81
CA VAL A 177 -1.19 15.93 17.00
C VAL A 177 -2.07 14.82 16.43
N SER A 178 -3.37 14.84 16.74
CA SER A 178 -4.35 13.91 16.17
C SER A 178 -4.95 14.46 14.88
N VAL A 179 -5.05 13.63 13.84
CA VAL A 179 -5.60 13.99 12.52
C VAL A 179 -6.51 12.89 11.99
N ALA A 180 -7.52 13.26 11.19
CA ALA A 180 -8.41 12.29 10.56
C ALA A 180 -7.69 11.48 9.46
N SER A 181 -6.82 12.14 8.69
CA SER A 181 -6.01 11.49 7.65
C SER A 181 -4.64 12.16 7.54
N LEU A 182 -3.61 11.36 7.25
CA LEU A 182 -2.28 11.90 6.91
C LEU A 182 -2.35 12.80 5.66
N ALA A 183 -3.25 12.49 4.72
CA ALA A 183 -3.45 13.27 3.50
C ALA A 183 -3.90 14.71 3.74
N ASP A 184 -4.57 14.96 4.86
CA ASP A 184 -5.08 16.30 5.20
C ASP A 184 -3.96 17.23 5.66
N VAL A 185 -2.84 16.67 6.13
CA VAL A 185 -1.73 17.42 6.73
C VAL A 185 -0.42 17.32 5.94
N GLN A 186 -0.38 16.61 4.82
CA GLN A 186 0.82 16.45 3.97
C GLN A 186 1.45 17.79 3.53
N ASN A 187 0.66 18.87 3.48
CA ASN A 187 1.07 20.22 3.11
C ASN A 187 1.49 21.10 4.31
N VAL A 188 1.35 20.60 5.53
CA VAL A 188 1.60 21.37 6.76
C VAL A 188 3.07 21.28 7.15
N LYS A 189 3.67 22.42 7.51
CA LYS A 189 5.01 22.48 8.10
C LYS A 189 4.90 22.64 9.61
N TYR A 190 5.42 21.67 10.35
CA TYR A 190 5.48 21.71 11.80
C TYR A 190 6.81 22.34 12.24
N SER A 191 6.73 23.37 13.10
CA SER A 191 7.91 24.09 13.62
C SER A 191 8.62 23.37 14.76
N GLN A 192 7.94 22.39 15.38
CA GLN A 192 8.45 21.56 16.46
C GLN A 192 8.33 20.07 16.06
N PRO A 193 9.19 19.18 16.60
CA PRO A 193 9.05 17.74 16.40
C PRO A 193 7.63 17.28 16.74
N THR A 194 6.94 16.70 15.77
CA THR A 194 5.52 16.33 15.89
C THR A 194 5.32 14.81 15.76
N VAL A 195 4.54 14.23 16.65
CA VAL A 195 4.04 12.85 16.59
C VAL A 195 2.61 12.90 16.08
N ILE A 196 2.37 12.39 14.87
CA ILE A 196 1.03 12.35 14.27
C ILE A 196 0.32 11.06 14.69
N ILE A 197 -0.88 11.20 15.25
CA ILE A 197 -1.83 10.10 15.41
C ILE A 197 -2.89 10.24 14.31
N ALA A 198 -2.76 9.45 13.25
CA ALA A 198 -3.64 9.52 12.08
C ALA A 198 -4.66 8.38 12.10
N ASP A 199 -5.95 8.71 12.01
CA ASP A 199 -6.99 7.67 11.90
C ASP A 199 -6.88 6.89 10.58
N ARG A 200 -6.44 7.58 9.52
CA ARG A 200 -6.27 7.01 8.19
C ARG A 200 -4.92 7.36 7.56
N VAL A 201 -4.34 6.37 6.90
CA VAL A 201 -3.17 6.54 6.02
C VAL A 201 -3.53 5.90 4.68
N GLY A 202 -3.34 6.60 3.56
CA GLY A 202 -3.63 6.10 2.21
C GLY A 202 -2.42 5.45 1.52
N GLY A 203 -1.21 5.59 2.07
CA GLY A 203 0.05 4.98 1.63
C GLY A 203 0.77 5.71 0.50
N GLU A 204 0.13 6.69 -0.13
CA GLU A 204 0.70 7.48 -1.23
C GLU A 204 1.07 8.91 -0.79
N GLU A 205 0.71 9.31 0.43
CA GLU A 205 1.00 10.62 0.99
C GLU A 205 2.50 10.85 1.24
N ASP A 206 2.93 12.10 1.13
CA ASP A 206 4.24 12.51 1.60
C ASP A 206 4.22 12.79 3.11
N ILE A 207 5.36 12.60 3.78
CA ILE A 207 5.46 12.83 5.23
C ILE A 207 5.72 14.32 5.47
N PRO A 208 4.86 15.01 6.24
CA PRO A 208 4.99 16.45 6.44
C PRO A 208 6.31 16.85 7.14
N VAL A 209 6.81 18.04 6.84
CA VAL A 209 8.06 18.55 7.43
C VAL A 209 7.89 18.78 8.94
N GLY A 210 8.83 18.28 9.74
CA GLY A 210 8.82 18.38 11.21
C GLY A 210 8.11 17.22 11.91
N VAL A 211 7.54 16.28 11.16
CA VAL A 211 7.00 15.03 11.71
C VAL A 211 8.13 14.07 12.01
N VAL A 212 8.14 13.52 13.22
CA VAL A 212 9.14 12.54 13.69
C VAL A 212 8.55 11.16 13.93
N ALA A 213 7.21 11.06 14.05
CA ALA A 213 6.51 9.79 14.12
C ALA A 213 5.10 9.85 13.53
N ILE A 214 4.66 8.72 12.99
CA ILE A 214 3.29 8.45 12.56
C ILE A 214 2.80 7.20 13.29
N VAL A 215 1.68 7.31 13.99
CA VAL A 215 0.97 6.20 14.63
C VAL A 215 -0.44 6.13 14.06
N THR A 216 -0.87 4.95 13.65
CA THR A 216 -2.19 4.76 13.02
C THR A 216 -2.80 3.41 13.40
N PRO A 217 -4.14 3.29 13.46
CA PRO A 217 -4.79 1.97 13.51
C PRO A 217 -4.86 1.30 12.13
N ASP A 218 -4.62 2.03 11.03
CA ASP A 218 -4.54 1.43 9.70
C ASP A 218 -3.36 0.47 9.61
N MET A 219 -3.47 -0.53 8.74
CA MET A 219 -2.49 -1.59 8.56
C MET A 219 -1.77 -1.44 7.20
N PRO A 220 -0.93 -0.42 7.01
CA PRO A 220 -0.09 -0.37 5.83
C PRO A 220 0.88 -1.55 5.83
N ASP A 221 1.07 -2.16 4.67
CA ASP A 221 2.09 -3.19 4.51
C ASP A 221 3.47 -2.61 4.82
N VAL A 222 4.35 -3.45 5.36
CA VAL A 222 5.70 -3.04 5.75
C VAL A 222 6.46 -2.55 4.52
N LEU A 223 6.18 -3.09 3.34
CA LEU A 223 6.87 -2.72 2.10
C LEU A 223 6.08 -1.72 1.22
N SER A 224 5.09 -1.02 1.78
CA SER A 224 4.34 0.04 1.09
C SER A 224 5.18 1.31 0.83
N HIS A 225 4.76 2.18 -0.11
CA HIS A 225 5.50 3.40 -0.43
C HIS A 225 5.69 4.34 0.77
N CYS A 226 4.62 4.62 1.52
CA CYS A 226 4.71 5.44 2.74
C CYS A 226 5.64 4.82 3.78
N ALA A 227 5.63 3.49 3.94
CA ALA A 227 6.56 2.78 4.83
C ALA A 227 8.03 2.94 4.41
N VAL A 228 8.33 2.79 3.12
CA VAL A 228 9.67 3.00 2.57
C VAL A 228 10.13 4.44 2.75
N ARG A 229 9.25 5.43 2.51
CA ARG A 229 9.57 6.85 2.75
C ARG A 229 9.88 7.13 4.22
N ALA A 230 9.05 6.61 5.14
CA ALA A 230 9.28 6.78 6.57
C ALA A 230 10.65 6.27 7.00
N ARG A 231 11.12 5.14 6.45
CA ARG A 231 12.46 4.61 6.74
C ARG A 231 13.57 5.49 6.19
N ASN A 232 13.47 5.87 4.92
CA ASN A 232 14.47 6.70 4.25
C ASN A 232 14.62 8.06 4.94
N GLU A 233 13.52 8.61 5.48
CA GLU A 233 13.50 9.85 6.24
C GLU A 233 13.77 9.69 7.75
N LYS A 234 13.97 8.45 8.23
CA LYS A 234 14.17 8.13 9.66
C LYS A 234 13.02 8.59 10.57
N VAL A 235 11.80 8.53 10.04
CA VAL A 235 10.56 8.80 10.77
C VAL A 235 10.03 7.49 11.34
N LEU A 236 9.69 7.47 12.63
CA LEU A 236 9.05 6.32 13.25
C LEU A 236 7.66 6.11 12.63
N PHE A 237 7.36 4.91 12.17
CA PHE A 237 6.03 4.58 11.66
C PHE A 237 5.57 3.29 12.30
N ALA A 238 4.44 3.33 13.01
CA ALA A 238 3.91 2.17 13.71
C ALA A 238 2.39 2.05 13.57
N THR A 239 1.92 0.81 13.41
CA THR A 239 0.51 0.47 13.56
C THR A 239 0.22 0.07 15.00
N LEU A 240 -0.81 0.68 15.59
CA LEU A 240 -1.28 0.37 16.94
C LEU A 240 -2.62 -0.34 16.87
N PHE A 241 -2.65 -1.58 17.36
CA PHE A 241 -3.86 -2.42 17.30
C PHE A 241 -4.74 -2.30 18.55
N ASP A 242 -4.18 -1.83 19.67
CA ASP A 242 -4.95 -1.61 20.89
C ASP A 242 -5.69 -0.26 20.84
N VAL A 243 -7.00 -0.34 20.65
CA VAL A 243 -7.89 0.82 20.58
C VAL A 243 -7.84 1.65 21.86
N ASN A 244 -7.68 1.04 23.03
CA ASN A 244 -7.64 1.78 24.29
C ASN A 244 -6.38 2.63 24.39
N VAL A 245 -5.24 2.06 23.98
CA VAL A 245 -3.96 2.78 23.93
C VAL A 245 -4.03 3.90 22.88
N LEU A 246 -4.67 3.65 21.73
CA LEU A 246 -4.83 4.66 20.69
C LEU A 246 -5.65 5.86 21.19
N GLU A 247 -6.79 5.60 21.82
CA GLU A 247 -7.63 6.67 22.40
C GLU A 247 -6.91 7.40 23.54
N GLN A 248 -6.10 6.70 24.33
CA GLN A 248 -5.24 7.32 25.33
C GLN A 248 -4.22 8.27 24.68
N MET A 249 -3.57 7.87 23.59
CA MET A 249 -2.63 8.72 22.85
C MET A 249 -3.34 9.93 22.22
N LYS A 250 -4.52 9.75 21.62
CA LYS A 250 -5.32 10.86 21.08
C LYS A 250 -5.70 11.88 22.15
N ALA A 251 -6.09 11.41 23.34
CA ALA A 251 -6.41 12.26 24.49
C ALA A 251 -5.19 13.07 25.00
N MET A 252 -3.98 12.69 24.59
CA MET A 252 -2.73 13.38 24.92
C MET A 252 -2.29 14.40 23.86
N THR A 253 -3.17 14.77 22.93
CA THR A 253 -2.91 15.84 21.95
C THR A 253 -2.38 17.12 22.63
N GLY A 254 -1.28 17.65 22.12
CA GLY A 254 -0.58 18.82 22.68
C GLY A 254 0.46 18.51 23.75
N LYS A 255 0.59 17.25 24.21
CA LYS A 255 1.65 16.83 25.14
C LYS A 255 2.90 16.34 24.41
N SER A 256 4.06 16.52 25.04
CA SER A 256 5.34 15.95 24.59
C SER A 256 5.46 14.48 25.02
N VAL A 257 5.81 13.61 24.08
CA VAL A 257 6.06 12.19 24.35
C VAL A 257 7.39 11.75 23.77
N GLN A 258 8.02 10.77 24.42
CA GLN A 258 9.15 10.03 23.90
C GLN A 258 8.68 8.64 23.47
N LEU A 259 9.07 8.21 22.26
CA LEU A 259 8.73 6.92 21.67
C LEU A 259 10.01 6.10 21.46
N LYS A 260 10.05 4.89 22.01
CA LYS A 260 11.19 3.96 21.95
C LYS A 260 10.74 2.57 21.45
N PRO A 261 11.06 2.21 20.21
CA PRO A 261 10.77 0.88 19.68
C PRO A 261 11.57 -0.21 20.41
N SER A 262 10.99 -1.39 20.56
CA SER A 262 11.72 -2.55 21.06
C SER A 262 12.81 -2.98 20.07
N ALA A 263 13.86 -3.64 20.55
CA ALA A 263 14.91 -4.19 19.69
C ALA A 263 14.38 -5.27 18.72
N GLN A 264 13.23 -5.87 19.01
CA GLN A 264 12.58 -6.88 18.16
C GLN A 264 11.58 -6.27 17.16
N GLY A 265 11.23 -4.99 17.29
CA GLY A 265 10.30 -4.29 16.41
C GLY A 265 8.82 -4.68 16.61
N ASP A 266 8.48 -5.25 17.76
CA ASP A 266 7.16 -5.79 18.11
C ASP A 266 6.42 -4.99 19.20
N ASP A 267 7.10 -4.02 19.83
CA ASP A 267 6.55 -3.17 20.88
C ASP A 267 7.09 -1.74 20.77
N LEU A 268 6.31 -0.78 21.30
CA LEU A 268 6.67 0.62 21.36
C LEU A 268 6.41 1.14 22.77
N GLN A 269 7.48 1.50 23.47
CA GLN A 269 7.37 2.19 24.75
C GLN A 269 7.11 3.68 24.49
N PHE A 270 6.11 4.24 25.17
CA PHE A 270 5.84 5.67 25.13
C PHE A 270 5.74 6.27 26.52
N ASP A 271 6.53 7.30 26.78
CA ASP A 271 6.56 8.01 28.06
C ASP A 271 6.22 9.48 27.86
N VAL A 272 5.41 10.04 28.77
CA VAL A 272 5.13 11.48 28.81
C VAL A 272 6.36 12.18 29.37
N VAL A 273 6.83 13.20 28.66
CA VAL A 273 7.98 13.98 29.10
C VAL A 273 7.50 15.37 29.51
N ASP A 274 7.78 15.76 30.76
CA ASP A 274 7.47 17.10 31.25
C ASP A 274 8.48 18.11 30.68
N GLY A 275 8.08 18.77 29.60
CA GLY A 275 8.86 19.83 28.99
C GLY A 275 8.34 20.19 27.61
N ILE A 276 8.19 21.49 27.37
CA ILE A 276 8.40 22.03 26.02
C ILE A 276 9.79 21.53 25.66
N ILE A 277 9.92 20.69 24.62
CA ILE A 277 11.24 20.42 24.05
C ILE A 277 11.79 21.82 23.75
N GLY A 278 12.77 22.24 24.55
CA GLY A 278 13.21 23.62 24.59
C GLY A 278 13.49 24.09 23.18
N THR A 279 13.14 25.34 22.90
CA THR A 279 13.66 26.13 21.77
C THR A 279 15.17 26.38 21.91
N ASP A 280 15.92 25.39 22.39
CA ASP A 280 17.36 25.38 22.29
C ASP A 280 17.67 24.85 20.90
N ALA A 281 17.96 25.81 20.03
CA ALA A 281 18.57 25.62 18.71
C ALA A 281 19.90 24.82 18.75
N GLU A 282 20.29 24.24 19.90
CA GLU A 282 21.50 23.43 20.10
C GLU A 282 21.23 21.91 20.25
N VAL A 283 20.03 21.45 20.60
CA VAL A 283 19.73 19.99 20.57
C VAL A 283 19.24 19.55 19.18
N ILE A 284 18.59 20.47 18.45
CA ILE A 284 18.42 20.36 16.98
C ILE A 284 19.81 20.36 16.31
N ALA A 285 20.83 20.95 16.93
CA ALA A 285 22.20 20.93 16.41
C ALA A 285 23.05 19.74 16.89
N THR A 286 22.48 18.67 17.45
CA THR A 286 23.24 17.43 17.72
C THR A 286 22.54 16.14 17.30
N SER A 287 21.26 16.19 16.90
CA SER A 287 20.60 15.09 16.16
C SER A 287 20.02 15.51 14.80
N SER A 288 20.19 16.77 14.39
CA SER A 288 19.90 17.25 13.03
C SER A 288 21.01 18.15 12.43
N SER A 289 22.19 18.20 13.06
CA SER A 289 23.43 18.77 12.49
C SER A 289 24.40 17.74 11.92
N ASP A 290 24.13 16.44 12.12
CA ASP A 290 24.56 15.41 11.19
C ASP A 290 23.49 15.21 10.10
N SER A 291 22.82 16.31 9.70
CA SER A 291 22.68 16.48 8.26
C SER A 291 24.11 16.67 7.75
N VAL A 292 24.75 15.54 7.43
CA VAL A 292 25.59 15.53 6.26
C VAL A 292 24.69 16.16 5.21
N SER A 293 24.87 17.46 4.97
CA SER A 293 24.55 18.05 3.69
C SER A 293 25.47 17.32 2.73
N SER A 294 25.12 16.08 2.40
CA SER A 294 25.39 15.59 1.08
C SER A 294 24.77 16.66 0.22
N ASP A 295 25.57 17.29 -0.62
CA ASP A 295 25.10 18.18 -1.67
C ASP A 295 24.23 17.34 -2.63
N ILE A 296 23.07 16.86 -2.16
CA ILE A 296 22.11 16.09 -2.94
C ILE A 296 21.62 17.08 -3.97
N SER A 297 22.11 16.92 -5.18
CA SER A 297 21.79 17.76 -6.30
C SER A 297 21.38 16.86 -7.45
N ILE A 298 20.27 17.22 -8.09
CA ILE A 298 19.84 16.54 -9.29
C ILE A 298 20.68 17.09 -10.44
N ILE A 299 21.43 16.22 -11.11
CA ILE A 299 22.17 16.61 -12.32
C ILE A 299 21.24 16.47 -13.51
N LYS A 300 20.85 17.60 -14.11
CA LYS A 300 20.03 17.63 -15.31
C LYS A 300 20.67 16.82 -16.45
N ARG A 301 19.88 15.94 -17.06
CA ARG A 301 20.31 15.10 -18.18
C ARG A 301 19.72 15.64 -19.48
N PRO A 302 20.54 16.24 -20.38
CA PRO A 302 20.04 16.78 -21.64
C PRO A 302 19.71 15.68 -22.63
N PHE A 303 18.90 16.02 -23.64
CA PHE A 303 18.61 15.13 -24.75
C PHE A 303 19.88 14.81 -25.55
N GLN A 304 20.17 13.53 -25.74
CA GLN A 304 21.38 13.06 -26.44
C GLN A 304 21.15 12.76 -27.93
N GLY A 305 20.09 13.31 -28.53
CA GLY A 305 19.78 13.11 -29.95
C GLY A 305 19.09 11.78 -30.28
N LYS A 306 18.65 11.02 -29.27
CA LYS A 306 18.04 9.70 -29.44
C LYS A 306 16.74 9.57 -28.66
N PHE A 307 15.64 9.29 -29.35
CA PHE A 307 14.30 9.19 -28.75
C PHE A 307 14.04 7.86 -28.02
N VAL A 308 14.74 6.78 -28.38
CA VAL A 308 14.46 5.43 -27.87
C VAL A 308 15.76 4.64 -27.72
N ALA A 309 15.90 3.88 -26.63
CA ALA A 309 16.99 2.95 -26.38
C ALA A 309 16.45 1.53 -26.17
N THR A 310 17.17 0.55 -26.72
CA THR A 310 16.97 -0.88 -26.42
C THR A 310 17.68 -1.23 -25.11
N SER A 311 17.33 -2.38 -24.51
CA SER A 311 17.89 -2.79 -23.22
C SER A 311 19.42 -2.85 -23.23
N SER A 312 20.01 -3.32 -24.33
CA SER A 312 21.46 -3.38 -24.53
C SER A 312 22.19 -2.02 -24.49
N GLU A 313 21.45 -0.92 -24.64
CA GLU A 313 21.97 0.44 -24.71
C GLU A 313 21.77 1.22 -23.40
N PHE A 314 21.19 0.60 -22.37
CA PHE A 314 20.91 1.25 -21.10
C PHE A 314 22.22 1.60 -20.36
N THR A 315 22.44 2.90 -20.16
CA THR A 315 23.57 3.47 -19.43
C THR A 315 23.07 4.50 -18.40
N PRO A 316 23.83 4.78 -17.33
CA PRO A 316 23.47 5.80 -16.33
C PRO A 316 23.22 7.20 -16.91
N GLU A 317 23.79 7.50 -18.07
CA GLU A 317 23.63 8.78 -18.76
C GLU A 317 22.35 8.85 -19.60
N LEU A 318 21.80 7.71 -20.02
CA LEU A 318 20.62 7.61 -20.89
C LEU A 318 19.33 7.34 -20.12
N VAL A 319 19.35 6.50 -19.08
CA VAL A 319 18.16 6.01 -18.38
C VAL A 319 18.34 6.06 -16.86
N GLY A 320 17.25 5.92 -16.12
CA GLY A 320 17.25 5.91 -14.66
C GLY A 320 17.63 4.56 -14.05
N GLY A 321 17.49 4.48 -12.73
CA GLY A 321 17.89 3.32 -11.95
C GLY A 321 17.10 2.06 -12.26
N LYS A 322 15.79 2.15 -12.56
CA LYS A 322 14.96 0.96 -12.83
C LYS A 322 15.44 0.22 -14.08
N SER A 323 15.67 0.96 -15.16
CA SER A 323 16.18 0.39 -16.42
C SER A 323 17.59 -0.18 -16.23
N ARG A 324 18.48 0.59 -15.58
CA ARG A 324 19.88 0.21 -15.36
C ARG A 324 20.01 -1.05 -14.50
N ASN A 325 19.26 -1.12 -13.41
CA ASN A 325 19.35 -2.22 -12.47
C ASN A 325 18.84 -3.53 -13.12
N LEU A 326 17.80 -3.47 -13.96
CA LEU A 326 17.39 -4.63 -14.75
C LEU A 326 18.46 -5.03 -15.78
N GLN A 327 19.11 -4.06 -16.43
CA GLN A 327 20.19 -4.34 -17.37
C GLN A 327 21.37 -5.04 -16.68
N LEU A 328 21.68 -4.67 -15.44
CA LEU A 328 22.72 -5.32 -14.63
C LEU A 328 22.46 -6.82 -14.42
N LEU A 329 21.19 -7.22 -14.35
CA LEU A 329 20.76 -8.61 -14.15
C LEU A 329 20.76 -9.43 -15.46
N ARG A 330 20.59 -8.79 -16.62
CA ARG A 330 20.46 -9.50 -17.90
C ARG A 330 21.70 -10.35 -18.20
N GLY A 331 21.46 -11.62 -18.50
CA GLY A 331 22.52 -12.60 -18.81
C GLY A 331 23.38 -13.02 -17.61
N ARG A 332 23.06 -12.56 -16.40
CA ARG A 332 23.81 -12.86 -15.16
C ARG A 332 22.99 -13.61 -14.11
N VAL A 333 21.67 -13.53 -14.19
CA VAL A 333 20.74 -14.28 -13.34
C VAL A 333 20.54 -15.71 -13.84
N SER A 334 20.14 -16.60 -12.93
CA SER A 334 19.82 -17.99 -13.21
C SER A 334 18.59 -18.13 -14.12
N ASN A 335 18.47 -19.27 -14.80
CA ASN A 335 17.36 -19.58 -15.72
C ASN A 335 15.98 -19.63 -15.03
N LEU A 336 15.95 -19.63 -13.70
CA LEU A 336 14.72 -19.54 -12.91
C LEU A 336 14.10 -18.14 -12.99
N ILE A 337 14.92 -17.11 -13.15
CA ILE A 337 14.51 -15.71 -13.14
C ILE A 337 14.25 -15.25 -14.57
N LYS A 338 13.04 -14.79 -14.83
CA LYS A 338 12.71 -14.08 -16.06
C LYS A 338 12.76 -12.57 -15.86
N LEU A 339 13.29 -11.87 -16.85
CA LEU A 339 13.28 -10.40 -16.89
C LEU A 339 12.38 -9.97 -18.05
N PRO A 340 11.41 -9.07 -17.84
CA PRO A 340 10.58 -8.57 -18.92
C PRO A 340 11.43 -7.93 -20.03
N PRO A 341 11.10 -8.12 -21.33
CA PRO A 341 11.66 -7.32 -22.41
C PRO A 341 11.51 -5.83 -22.12
N SER A 342 12.46 -4.99 -22.56
CA SER A 342 12.51 -3.59 -22.13
C SER A 342 12.96 -2.65 -23.23
N VAL A 343 12.20 -1.58 -23.41
CA VAL A 343 12.52 -0.45 -24.27
C VAL A 343 12.38 0.81 -23.44
N ALA A 344 13.31 1.76 -23.53
CA ALA A 344 13.19 3.01 -22.79
C ALA A 344 13.17 4.22 -23.73
N MET A 345 12.42 5.25 -23.34
CA MET A 345 12.61 6.61 -23.83
C MET A 345 13.62 7.30 -22.91
N PRO A 346 14.84 7.62 -23.40
CA PRO A 346 15.92 8.16 -22.58
C PRO A 346 15.60 9.52 -21.96
N PHE A 347 16.47 9.98 -21.05
CA PHE A 347 16.45 11.34 -20.54
C PHE A 347 16.46 12.39 -21.66
N GLY A 348 15.75 13.49 -21.43
CA GLY A 348 15.60 14.60 -22.37
C GLY A 348 14.62 14.33 -23.53
N THR A 349 14.05 13.12 -23.65
CA THR A 349 13.03 12.81 -24.68
C THR A 349 11.81 13.73 -24.54
N PHE A 350 11.36 13.98 -23.31
CA PHE A 350 10.26 14.91 -23.04
C PHE A 350 10.56 16.33 -23.53
N ASP A 351 11.77 16.83 -23.26
CA ASP A 351 12.21 18.16 -23.70
C ASP A 351 12.27 18.25 -25.22
N ALA A 352 12.79 17.21 -25.89
CA ALA A 352 12.82 17.13 -27.35
C ALA A 352 11.42 17.11 -27.98
N VAL A 353 10.45 16.47 -27.33
CA VAL A 353 9.03 16.51 -27.75
C VAL A 353 8.44 17.90 -27.54
N LEU A 354 8.79 18.62 -26.47
CA LEU A 354 8.34 19.99 -26.24
C LEU A 354 8.90 20.98 -27.27
N ASP A 355 10.10 20.72 -27.77
CA ASP A 355 10.84 21.62 -28.68
C ASP A 355 10.32 21.62 -30.13
N VAL A 356 9.43 20.68 -30.50
CA VAL A 356 8.86 20.64 -31.85
C VAL A 356 7.82 21.75 -32.08
N PRO A 357 7.73 22.30 -33.31
CA PRO A 357 6.83 23.42 -33.61
C PRO A 357 5.36 23.18 -33.23
N GLU A 358 4.88 21.96 -33.39
CA GLU A 358 3.50 21.55 -33.08
C GLU A 358 3.16 21.69 -31.60
N ASN A 359 4.15 21.61 -30.71
CA ASN A 359 3.99 21.68 -29.26
C ASN A 359 4.40 23.05 -28.67
N ALA A 360 4.79 24.03 -29.50
CA ALA A 360 5.29 25.34 -29.06
C ALA A 360 4.27 26.15 -28.22
N GLY A 361 2.96 25.93 -28.42
CA GLY A 361 1.90 26.49 -27.58
C GLY A 361 1.90 25.89 -26.18
N ALA A 362 1.83 24.56 -26.10
CA ALA A 362 1.86 23.81 -24.84
C ALA A 362 3.16 24.07 -24.07
N LYS A 363 4.32 24.12 -24.73
CA LYS A 363 5.61 24.45 -24.11
C LYS A 363 5.58 25.79 -23.37
N ARG A 364 5.04 26.84 -24.00
CA ARG A 364 4.93 28.17 -23.36
C ARG A 364 4.00 28.14 -22.15
N GLN A 365 2.87 27.45 -22.26
CA GLN A 365 1.91 27.33 -21.17
C GLN A 365 2.47 26.52 -20.00
N ILE A 366 3.12 25.38 -20.26
CA ILE A 366 3.79 24.56 -19.23
C ILE A 366 4.85 25.38 -18.52
N ALA A 367 5.70 26.12 -19.24
CA ALA A 367 6.74 26.95 -18.63
C ALA A 367 6.16 28.01 -17.67
N GLU A 368 5.05 28.65 -18.04
CA GLU A 368 4.38 29.63 -17.17
C GLU A 368 3.73 28.97 -15.94
N LEU A 369 3.00 27.86 -16.13
CA LEU A 369 2.37 27.13 -15.03
C LEU A 369 3.40 26.55 -14.04
N VAL A 370 4.52 26.02 -14.55
CA VAL A 370 5.61 25.51 -13.70
C VAL A 370 6.25 26.63 -12.88
N LYS A 371 6.45 27.81 -13.48
CA LYS A 371 6.95 28.99 -12.75
C LYS A 371 5.99 29.42 -11.62
N GLN A 372 4.68 29.35 -11.87
CA GLN A 372 3.68 29.61 -10.83
C GLN A 372 3.73 28.55 -9.72
N LEU A 373 3.94 27.27 -10.09
CA LEU A 373 4.03 26.16 -9.15
C LEU A 373 5.26 26.25 -8.24
N GLU A 374 6.40 26.67 -8.79
CA GLU A 374 7.62 26.94 -8.05
C GLU A 374 7.42 28.07 -7.03
N ALA A 375 6.72 29.13 -7.42
CA ALA A 375 6.39 30.26 -6.54
C ALA A 375 5.21 30.01 -5.59
N TYR A 376 4.49 28.90 -5.75
CA TYR A 376 3.27 28.62 -4.98
C TYR A 376 3.58 28.31 -3.52
N ASP A 377 2.86 28.97 -2.61
CA ASP A 377 2.84 28.67 -1.19
C ASP A 377 2.08 27.36 -0.96
N SER A 378 2.80 26.30 -0.59
CA SER A 378 2.25 24.94 -0.46
C SER A 378 1.22 24.82 0.68
N THR A 379 1.01 25.86 1.50
CA THR A 379 0.01 25.83 2.59
C THR A 379 -1.44 25.85 2.09
N ASP A 380 -1.70 26.36 0.88
CA ASP A 380 -3.01 26.23 0.20
C ASP A 380 -3.07 24.95 -0.65
N GLY A 381 -3.47 23.84 -0.02
CA GLY A 381 -3.56 22.54 -0.69
C GLY A 381 -4.59 22.49 -1.83
N VAL A 382 -5.65 23.30 -1.82
CA VAL A 382 -6.69 23.25 -2.86
C VAL A 382 -6.21 23.92 -4.14
N GLY A 383 -5.68 25.14 -4.03
CA GLY A 383 -5.15 25.84 -5.19
C GLY A 383 -3.87 25.20 -5.74
N PHE A 384 -3.04 24.60 -4.87
CA PHE A 384 -1.87 23.81 -5.29
C PHE A 384 -2.27 22.61 -6.16
N LYS A 385 -3.30 21.85 -5.73
CA LYS A 385 -3.84 20.71 -6.50
C LYS A 385 -4.45 21.15 -7.83
N ALA A 386 -5.15 22.29 -7.86
CA ALA A 386 -5.72 22.84 -9.09
C ALA A 386 -4.62 23.21 -10.11
N LEU A 387 -3.56 23.88 -9.67
CA LEU A 387 -2.43 24.26 -10.53
C LEU A 387 -1.70 23.04 -11.09
N ILE A 388 -1.48 22.01 -10.27
CA ILE A 388 -0.93 20.72 -10.73
C ILE A 388 -1.83 20.10 -11.81
N ALA A 389 -3.15 20.10 -11.60
CA ALA A 389 -4.09 19.55 -12.58
C ALA A 389 -4.01 20.30 -13.92
N GLU A 390 -3.83 21.62 -13.91
CA GLU A 390 -3.62 22.42 -15.13
C GLU A 390 -2.32 22.08 -15.86
N VAL A 391 -1.21 21.91 -15.13
CA VAL A 391 0.08 21.47 -15.71
C VAL A 391 -0.10 20.12 -16.42
N LYS A 392 -0.70 19.15 -15.72
CA LYS A 392 -0.94 17.81 -16.26
C LYS A 392 -1.87 17.83 -17.47
N ALA A 393 -2.93 18.65 -17.43
CA ALA A 393 -3.84 18.82 -18.56
C ALA A 393 -3.13 19.40 -19.78
N CYS A 394 -2.19 20.35 -19.59
CA CYS A 394 -1.40 20.89 -20.68
C CYS A 394 -0.45 19.84 -21.28
N ILE A 395 0.23 19.04 -20.45
CA ILE A 395 1.09 17.92 -20.91
C ILE A 395 0.28 16.89 -21.70
N ALA A 396 -0.96 16.63 -21.31
CA ALA A 396 -1.85 15.71 -22.02
C ALA A 396 -2.19 16.14 -23.46
N THR A 397 -1.92 17.40 -23.85
CA THR A 397 -2.16 17.91 -25.20
C THR A 397 -0.99 17.72 -26.16
N LEU A 398 0.18 17.28 -25.67
CA LEU A 398 1.38 17.14 -26.49
C LEU A 398 1.21 16.09 -27.59
N LYS A 399 1.77 16.37 -28.75
CA LYS A 399 1.79 15.45 -29.90
C LYS A 399 3.11 14.70 -29.99
N PRO A 400 3.10 13.40 -30.36
CA PRO A 400 4.32 12.63 -30.55
C PRO A 400 5.03 13.09 -31.84
N THR A 401 6.35 12.94 -31.90
CA THR A 401 7.12 13.19 -33.12
C THR A 401 7.12 11.96 -34.02
N ALA A 402 7.24 12.15 -35.34
CA ALA A 402 7.33 11.04 -36.30
C ALA A 402 8.56 10.15 -36.03
N ASP A 403 9.68 10.77 -35.65
CA ASP A 403 10.93 10.08 -35.32
C ASP A 403 10.80 9.24 -34.05
N LEU A 404 10.11 9.73 -33.02
CA LEU A 404 9.81 8.96 -31.81
C LEU A 404 8.97 7.73 -32.14
N SER A 405 7.84 7.91 -32.85
CA SER A 405 6.95 6.81 -33.24
C SER A 405 7.68 5.74 -34.06
N LYS A 406 8.50 6.15 -35.03
CA LYS A 406 9.30 5.24 -35.85
C LYS A 406 10.34 4.50 -35.03
N SER A 407 11.06 5.21 -34.15
CA SER A 407 12.11 4.63 -33.30
C SER A 407 11.54 3.63 -32.30
N LEU A 408 10.36 3.91 -31.72
CA LEU A 408 9.68 3.01 -30.80
C LEU A 408 9.30 1.71 -31.51
N LYS A 409 8.69 1.79 -32.70
CA LYS A 409 8.36 0.60 -33.49
C LYS A 409 9.58 -0.30 -33.71
N VAL A 410 10.70 0.27 -34.15
CA VAL A 410 11.94 -0.48 -34.42
C VAL A 410 12.50 -1.11 -33.14
N ALA A 411 12.51 -0.37 -32.03
CA ALA A 411 13.03 -0.88 -30.76
C ALA A 411 12.15 -1.99 -30.17
N PHE A 412 10.83 -1.87 -30.29
CA PHE A 412 9.88 -2.90 -29.85
C PHE A 412 10.09 -4.21 -30.64
N GLU A 413 10.21 -4.11 -31.97
CA GLU A 413 10.50 -5.28 -32.81
C GLU A 413 11.86 -5.93 -32.44
N ALA A 414 12.89 -5.12 -32.17
CA ALA A 414 14.22 -5.61 -31.77
C ALA A 414 14.22 -6.33 -30.40
N GLU A 415 13.41 -5.86 -29.46
CA GLU A 415 13.26 -6.45 -28.12
C GLU A 415 12.18 -7.54 -28.05
N SER A 416 11.59 -7.94 -29.19
CA SER A 416 10.48 -8.89 -29.26
C SER A 416 9.27 -8.48 -28.39
N LEU A 417 8.99 -7.18 -28.32
CA LEU A 417 7.87 -6.58 -27.61
C LEU A 417 6.72 -6.27 -28.58
N GLY A 418 5.47 -6.49 -28.15
CA GLY A 418 4.29 -6.19 -28.97
C GLY A 418 4.11 -4.68 -29.18
N TRP A 419 4.26 -4.21 -30.43
CA TRP A 419 4.06 -2.81 -30.77
C TRP A 419 2.56 -2.43 -30.79
N PRO A 420 2.09 -1.45 -29.97
CA PRO A 420 0.67 -1.08 -29.87
C PRO A 420 0.13 -0.32 -31.12
N GLY A 421 0.99 -0.01 -32.08
CA GLY A 421 0.61 0.69 -33.31
C GLY A 421 0.93 2.18 -33.29
N ASP A 422 0.56 2.87 -34.36
CA ASP A 422 0.88 4.29 -34.55
C ASP A 422 0.28 5.19 -33.47
N LEU A 423 1.13 6.02 -32.84
CA LEU A 423 0.77 6.84 -31.67
C LEU A 423 -0.31 7.90 -31.93
N VAL A 424 -0.61 8.21 -33.19
CA VAL A 424 -1.57 9.25 -33.58
C VAL A 424 -2.85 8.65 -34.16
N THR A 425 -2.73 7.57 -34.94
CA THR A 425 -3.84 7.06 -35.77
C THR A 425 -4.45 5.76 -35.27
N SER A 426 -3.74 4.95 -34.49
CA SER A 426 -4.30 3.71 -33.93
C SER A 426 -4.85 3.94 -32.53
N ALA A 427 -5.97 3.31 -32.18
CA ALA A 427 -6.58 3.45 -30.85
C ALA A 427 -5.62 2.99 -29.72
N GLN A 428 -4.92 1.87 -29.94
CA GLN A 428 -3.93 1.34 -29.00
C GLN A 428 -2.67 2.22 -28.92
N GLY A 429 -2.21 2.78 -30.04
CA GLY A 429 -1.09 3.72 -30.07
C GLY A 429 -1.42 5.05 -29.40
N GLN A 430 -2.62 5.60 -29.61
CA GLN A 430 -3.11 6.78 -28.89
C GLN A 430 -3.18 6.53 -27.39
N LYS A 431 -3.59 5.32 -26.98
CA LYS A 431 -3.61 4.91 -25.57
C LYS A 431 -2.19 4.82 -25.00
N ALA A 432 -1.26 4.21 -25.73
CA ALA A 432 0.16 4.17 -25.35
C ALA A 432 0.72 5.59 -25.19
N TRP A 433 0.43 6.49 -26.14
CA TRP A 433 0.86 7.88 -26.06
C TRP A 433 0.29 8.62 -24.84
N LYS A 434 -1.01 8.50 -24.58
CA LYS A 434 -1.64 9.05 -23.38
C LYS A 434 -0.97 8.53 -22.10
N THR A 435 -0.58 7.26 -22.09
CA THR A 435 0.10 6.62 -20.96
C THR A 435 1.50 7.22 -20.76
N ILE A 436 2.27 7.39 -21.83
CA ILE A 436 3.58 8.07 -21.81
C ILE A 436 3.47 9.50 -21.28
N LEU A 437 2.49 10.26 -21.77
CA LEU A 437 2.21 11.62 -21.29
C LEU A 437 1.86 11.63 -19.80
N GLY A 438 1.10 10.63 -19.33
CA GLY A 438 0.78 10.47 -17.91
C GLY A 438 2.04 10.26 -17.05
N VAL A 439 2.99 9.44 -17.50
CA VAL A 439 4.26 9.22 -16.79
C VAL A 439 5.07 10.51 -16.74
N TRP A 440 5.19 11.26 -17.83
CA TRP A 440 5.86 12.57 -17.80
C TRP A 440 5.12 13.59 -16.93
N ALA A 441 3.79 13.58 -16.94
CA ALA A 441 2.96 14.43 -16.10
C ALA A 441 3.11 14.11 -14.61
N SER A 442 3.43 12.86 -14.26
CA SER A 442 3.67 12.43 -12.88
C SER A 442 4.88 13.13 -12.23
N LYS A 443 5.78 13.70 -13.05
CA LYS A 443 6.83 14.63 -12.59
C LYS A 443 6.25 15.71 -11.67
N TYR A 444 5.05 16.19 -11.97
CA TYR A 444 4.38 17.27 -11.24
C TYR A 444 3.33 16.75 -10.24
N ASN A 445 3.39 15.49 -9.83
CA ASN A 445 2.56 15.00 -8.74
C ASN A 445 2.75 15.85 -7.48
N GLU A 446 1.68 16.04 -6.70
CA GLU A 446 1.70 16.80 -5.44
C GLU A 446 2.86 16.32 -4.55
N ARG A 447 2.91 15.02 -4.27
CA ARG A 447 4.00 14.37 -3.53
C ARG A 447 5.39 14.58 -4.13
N ALA A 448 5.53 14.55 -5.46
CA ALA A 448 6.82 14.73 -6.11
C ALA A 448 7.35 16.17 -5.95
N VAL A 449 6.47 17.17 -6.10
CA VAL A 449 6.81 18.58 -5.98
C VAL A 449 7.11 18.94 -4.52
N LEU A 450 6.29 18.46 -3.58
CA LEU A 450 6.49 18.68 -2.15
C LEU A 450 7.79 18.06 -1.66
N SER A 451 8.06 16.81 -2.03
CA SER A 451 9.30 16.11 -1.66
C SER A 451 10.54 16.81 -2.22
N CYS A 452 10.50 17.29 -3.47
CA CYS A 452 11.60 18.10 -4.04
C CYS A 452 11.79 19.42 -3.26
N LYS A 453 10.71 20.15 -2.96
CA LYS A 453 10.78 21.41 -2.18
C LYS A 453 11.34 21.16 -0.77
N LYS A 454 10.92 20.08 -0.11
CA LYS A 454 11.39 19.65 1.22
C LYS A 454 12.88 19.34 1.22
N ALA A 455 13.36 18.64 0.20
CA ALA A 455 14.78 18.27 0.05
C ALA A 455 15.65 19.40 -0.54
N GLY A 456 15.08 20.59 -0.82
CA GLY A 456 15.81 21.69 -1.44
C GLY A 456 16.28 21.41 -2.88
N LEU A 457 15.67 20.41 -3.55
CA LEU A 457 16.06 20.00 -4.89
C LEU A 457 15.41 20.89 -5.94
N ASN A 458 16.22 21.30 -6.92
CA ASN A 458 15.71 22.03 -8.07
C ASN A 458 14.90 21.10 -8.98
N HIS A 459 13.58 21.26 -8.96
CA HIS A 459 12.66 20.46 -9.76
C HIS A 459 12.90 20.57 -11.28
N ALA A 460 13.50 21.68 -11.74
CA ALA A 460 13.85 21.89 -13.15
C ALA A 460 14.98 20.98 -13.64
N ASP A 461 15.80 20.43 -12.73
CA ASP A 461 16.92 19.54 -13.05
C ASP A 461 16.51 18.05 -13.08
N LEU A 462 15.29 17.74 -12.66
CA LEU A 462 14.71 16.41 -12.75
C LEU A 462 14.42 16.04 -14.21
N SER A 463 15.09 14.99 -14.68
CA SER A 463 14.93 14.40 -16.01
C SER A 463 14.23 13.05 -15.87
N MET A 464 13.11 12.88 -16.57
CA MET A 464 12.31 11.66 -16.55
C MET A 464 12.58 10.83 -17.81
N ALA A 465 13.19 9.66 -17.66
CA ALA A 465 13.13 8.61 -18.67
C ALA A 465 11.84 7.79 -18.46
N VAL A 466 11.44 7.03 -19.48
CA VAL A 466 10.25 6.17 -19.40
C VAL A 466 10.60 4.77 -19.87
N LEU A 467 10.54 3.81 -18.96
CA LEU A 467 10.78 2.39 -19.24
C LEU A 467 9.47 1.70 -19.64
N CYS A 468 9.44 1.08 -20.81
CA CYS A 468 8.31 0.30 -21.32
C CYS A 468 8.59 -1.20 -21.20
N GLN A 469 7.63 -1.92 -20.61
CA GLN A 469 7.70 -3.37 -20.39
C GLN A 469 6.31 -3.99 -20.56
N PRO A 470 6.20 -5.29 -20.88
CA PRO A 470 4.93 -5.99 -20.77
C PRO A 470 4.53 -6.11 -19.29
N VAL A 471 3.23 -6.00 -19.02
CA VAL A 471 2.69 -6.32 -17.69
C VAL A 471 2.70 -7.83 -17.51
N VAL A 472 3.34 -8.30 -16.44
CA VAL A 472 3.27 -9.71 -16.05
C VAL A 472 1.86 -9.97 -15.50
N ARG A 473 1.14 -10.92 -16.10
CA ARG A 473 -0.13 -11.43 -15.58
C ARG A 473 0.11 -12.24 -14.30
N ALA A 474 0.28 -11.51 -13.21
CA ALA A 474 0.67 -12.05 -11.92
C ALA A 474 -0.51 -12.79 -11.27
N ARG A 475 -0.27 -14.05 -10.90
CA ARG A 475 -1.08 -14.73 -9.89
C ARG A 475 -0.73 -14.23 -8.50
N TYR A 476 0.57 -14.07 -8.25
CA TYR A 476 1.09 -13.43 -7.05
C TYR A 476 2.12 -12.38 -7.43
N ALA A 477 2.13 -11.25 -6.74
CA ALA A 477 3.22 -10.30 -6.76
C ALA A 477 3.90 -10.27 -5.39
N PHE A 478 5.18 -9.92 -5.36
CA PHE A 478 5.96 -9.90 -4.14
C PHE A 478 6.98 -8.76 -4.10
N VAL A 479 7.29 -8.32 -2.89
CA VAL A 479 8.42 -7.44 -2.60
C VAL A 479 9.31 -8.12 -1.55
N LEU A 480 10.61 -8.11 -1.77
CA LEU A 480 11.61 -8.73 -0.88
C LEU A 480 12.66 -7.70 -0.49
N HIS A 481 12.93 -7.60 0.80
CA HIS A 481 14.05 -6.85 1.36
C HIS A 481 15.09 -7.84 1.88
N THR A 482 16.33 -7.69 1.40
CA THR A 482 17.42 -8.62 1.75
C THR A 482 18.06 -8.31 3.11
N VAL A 483 17.69 -7.21 3.75
CA VAL A 483 17.92 -6.93 5.17
C VAL A 483 16.53 -6.77 5.79
N ASN A 484 16.26 -7.37 6.95
CA ASN A 484 14.92 -7.24 7.53
C ASN A 484 14.65 -5.76 7.92
N PRO A 485 13.61 -5.13 7.35
CA PRO A 485 13.34 -3.70 7.55
C PRO A 485 12.69 -3.36 8.91
N GLN A 486 12.25 -4.34 9.68
CA GLN A 486 11.61 -4.16 10.99
C GLN A 486 12.65 -4.10 12.13
N ASN A 487 13.73 -4.88 12.01
CA ASN A 487 14.75 -5.03 13.06
C ASN A 487 16.20 -4.77 12.58
N ASN A 488 16.39 -4.44 11.29
CA ASN A 488 17.68 -4.20 10.64
C ASN A 488 18.65 -5.40 10.65
N ASP A 489 18.15 -6.63 10.81
CA ASP A 489 18.98 -7.83 10.76
C ASP A 489 19.44 -8.14 9.33
N LYS A 490 20.75 -7.97 9.09
CA LYS A 490 21.38 -8.19 7.77
C LYS A 490 21.49 -9.67 7.37
N SER A 491 21.27 -10.57 8.32
CA SER A 491 21.27 -12.02 8.10
C SER A 491 19.91 -12.56 7.70
N GLU A 492 18.88 -11.72 7.69
CA GLU A 492 17.49 -12.10 7.44
C GLU A 492 16.92 -11.40 6.20
N ILE A 493 16.23 -12.16 5.36
CA ILE A 493 15.43 -11.67 4.24
C ILE A 493 13.98 -11.59 4.72
N TYR A 494 13.33 -10.47 4.48
CA TYR A 494 11.90 -10.26 4.73
C TYR A 494 11.16 -10.14 3.41
N GLY A 495 9.96 -10.69 3.32
CA GLY A 495 9.17 -10.63 2.10
C GLY A 495 7.67 -10.57 2.33
N GLU A 496 6.98 -9.90 1.42
CA GLU A 496 5.53 -9.78 1.39
C GLU A 496 4.98 -10.20 0.02
N LEU A 497 3.85 -10.92 0.02
CA LEU A 497 3.19 -11.40 -1.19
C LEU A 497 1.69 -11.06 -1.19
N VAL A 498 1.18 -10.69 -2.36
CA VAL A 498 -0.25 -10.43 -2.61
C VAL A 498 -0.75 -11.20 -3.82
N CYS A 499 -2.06 -11.45 -3.87
CA CYS A 499 -2.71 -12.00 -5.07
C CYS A 499 -2.90 -10.91 -6.12
N GLY A 500 -2.54 -11.22 -7.37
CA GLY A 500 -2.61 -10.27 -8.47
C GLY A 500 -1.35 -9.40 -8.60
N LEU A 501 -1.52 -8.18 -9.08
CA LEU A 501 -0.46 -7.21 -9.37
C LEU A 501 0.15 -6.61 -8.09
N GLY A 502 1.42 -6.18 -8.21
CA GLY A 502 2.21 -5.62 -7.10
C GLY A 502 1.69 -4.29 -6.57
N GLU A 503 0.93 -3.55 -7.37
CA GLU A 503 0.24 -2.32 -6.99
C GLU A 503 -0.69 -2.52 -5.78
N ALA A 504 -1.20 -3.74 -5.56
CA ALA A 504 -2.01 -4.06 -4.36
C ALA A 504 -1.19 -4.17 -3.06
N LEU A 505 0.12 -4.36 -3.17
CA LEU A 505 1.08 -4.40 -2.06
C LEU A 505 1.68 -3.02 -1.80
N VAL A 506 2.09 -2.32 -2.85
CA VAL A 506 2.72 -1.00 -2.71
C VAL A 506 1.70 0.12 -2.46
N GLY A 507 0.50 0.00 -3.04
CA GLY A 507 -0.65 0.85 -2.76
C GLY A 507 -1.42 0.32 -1.55
N ASN A 508 -1.91 1.19 -0.67
CA ASN A 508 -2.45 0.80 0.63
C ASN A 508 -3.85 0.16 0.59
N PHE A 509 -3.98 -0.98 -0.10
CA PHE A 509 -5.20 -1.78 -0.08
C PHE A 509 -5.44 -2.31 1.34
N SER A 510 -6.66 -2.15 1.86
CA SER A 510 -7.00 -2.59 3.21
C SER A 510 -6.74 -4.10 3.40
N GLY A 511 -6.19 -4.43 4.56
CA GLY A 511 -5.70 -5.76 4.90
C GLY A 511 -4.21 -5.91 4.61
N ARG A 512 -3.65 -7.01 5.09
CA ARG A 512 -2.21 -7.29 5.07
C ARG A 512 -1.86 -8.29 3.97
N ALA A 513 -0.65 -8.21 3.45
CA ALA A 513 -0.04 -9.21 2.59
C ALA A 513 0.37 -10.49 3.35
N LEU A 514 0.65 -11.59 2.62
CA LEU A 514 1.32 -12.74 3.22
C LEU A 514 2.76 -12.33 3.52
N SER A 515 3.16 -12.28 4.78
CA SER A 515 4.50 -11.89 5.18
C SER A 515 5.30 -13.07 5.73
N PHE A 516 6.59 -13.10 5.40
CA PHE A 516 7.51 -14.14 5.86
C PHE A 516 8.92 -13.57 6.04
N LYS A 517 9.72 -14.31 6.80
CA LYS A 517 11.15 -14.04 6.97
C LYS A 517 11.96 -15.30 6.83
N THR A 518 13.22 -15.17 6.41
CA THR A 518 14.13 -16.32 6.31
C THR A 518 15.56 -15.93 6.58
N SER A 519 16.33 -16.82 7.21
CA SER A 519 17.76 -16.60 7.40
C SER A 519 18.50 -16.88 6.09
N LYS A 520 19.43 -16.00 5.72
CA LYS A 520 20.35 -16.20 4.59
C LYS A 520 21.18 -17.48 4.70
N SER A 521 21.38 -17.98 5.93
CA SER A 521 22.07 -19.25 6.19
C SER A 521 21.17 -20.49 6.02
N ASN A 522 19.85 -20.33 6.00
CA ASN A 522 18.88 -21.42 5.94
C ASN A 522 17.65 -21.06 5.08
N LEU A 523 17.90 -20.81 3.80
CA LEU A 523 16.86 -20.35 2.86
C LEU A 523 15.76 -21.38 2.58
N ASP A 524 15.97 -22.65 2.93
CA ASP A 524 14.99 -23.72 2.73
C ASP A 524 13.89 -23.75 3.80
N ASN A 525 14.00 -22.95 4.86
CA ASN A 525 13.06 -22.93 5.97
C ASN A 525 12.52 -21.52 6.30
N PRO A 526 11.79 -20.86 5.37
CA PRO A 526 11.15 -19.59 5.65
C PRO A 526 10.05 -19.72 6.70
N THR A 527 9.98 -18.74 7.59
CA THR A 527 8.98 -18.64 8.65
C THR A 527 7.90 -17.64 8.24
N VAL A 528 6.65 -18.08 8.20
CA VAL A 528 5.50 -17.18 7.97
C VAL A 528 5.27 -16.36 9.23
N VAL A 529 5.15 -15.05 9.10
CA VAL A 529 4.88 -14.12 10.20
C VAL A 529 3.51 -13.45 10.10
N GLY A 530 2.85 -13.55 8.94
CA GLY A 530 1.48 -13.08 8.78
C GLY A 530 0.80 -13.73 7.58
N PHE A 531 -0.44 -14.21 7.75
CA PHE A 531 -1.30 -14.64 6.65
C PHE A 531 -2.02 -13.44 6.03
N PRO A 532 -2.36 -13.49 4.72
CA PRO A 532 -2.92 -12.36 4.01
C PRO A 532 -4.38 -12.12 4.39
N SER A 533 -4.75 -10.85 4.51
CA SER A 533 -6.11 -10.40 4.83
C SER A 533 -6.66 -9.36 3.85
N LYS A 534 -5.97 -9.10 2.73
CA LYS A 534 -6.50 -8.24 1.66
C LYS A 534 -7.68 -8.92 0.98
N SER A 535 -8.87 -8.31 1.09
CA SER A 535 -10.12 -8.84 0.50
C SER A 535 -10.20 -8.67 -1.02
N LYS A 536 -9.42 -7.73 -1.57
CA LYS A 536 -9.40 -7.39 -3.00
C LYS A 536 -7.97 -7.42 -3.53
N GLY A 537 -7.83 -7.82 -4.79
CA GLY A 537 -6.59 -7.79 -5.56
C GLY A 537 -6.81 -7.19 -6.95
N LEU A 538 -5.73 -6.72 -7.56
CA LEU A 538 -5.73 -6.15 -8.91
C LEU A 538 -5.26 -7.20 -9.92
N PHE A 539 -6.02 -7.43 -10.98
CA PHE A 539 -5.72 -8.46 -11.97
C PHE A 539 -5.77 -7.91 -13.39
N MET A 540 -4.88 -8.40 -14.26
CA MET A 540 -4.91 -8.07 -15.68
C MET A 540 -5.69 -9.13 -16.45
N GLU A 541 -6.81 -8.73 -17.06
CA GLU A 541 -7.64 -9.65 -17.86
C GLU A 541 -7.05 -9.94 -19.24
N GLN A 542 -6.21 -9.03 -19.75
CA GLN A 542 -5.61 -9.09 -21.08
C GLN A 542 -4.15 -8.64 -21.04
N ASP A 543 -3.40 -9.00 -22.08
CA ASP A 543 -2.01 -8.55 -22.23
C ASP A 543 -1.97 -7.02 -22.36
N SER A 544 -1.01 -6.42 -21.69
CA SER A 544 -0.87 -4.97 -21.63
C SER A 544 0.59 -4.57 -21.50
N LEU A 545 0.84 -3.27 -21.69
CA LEU A 545 2.13 -2.65 -21.45
C LEU A 545 2.02 -1.75 -20.23
N ILE A 546 3.13 -1.62 -19.51
CA ILE A 546 3.33 -0.63 -18.46
C ILE A 546 4.46 0.29 -18.88
N PHE A 547 4.23 1.59 -18.67
CA PHE A 547 5.22 2.64 -18.83
C PHE A 547 5.60 3.10 -17.42
N ARG A 548 6.83 2.82 -17.04
CA ARG A 548 7.38 3.08 -15.71
C ARG A 548 8.15 4.39 -15.72
N SER A 549 7.93 5.21 -14.72
CA SER A 549 8.79 6.35 -14.39
C SER A 549 10.21 5.87 -14.13
N ASP A 550 11.22 6.53 -14.67
CA ASP A 550 12.63 6.15 -14.48
C ASP A 550 13.50 7.41 -14.41
N SER A 551 13.39 8.15 -13.31
CA SER A 551 13.99 9.49 -13.18
C SER A 551 15.42 9.46 -12.64
N ASN A 552 16.18 10.53 -12.89
CA ASN A 552 17.48 10.78 -12.26
C ASN A 552 17.38 11.26 -10.78
N GLY A 553 16.16 11.36 -10.23
CA GLY A 553 15.89 11.78 -8.86
C GLY A 553 15.33 10.68 -7.95
N GLU A 554 14.99 9.51 -8.47
CA GLU A 554 14.26 8.48 -7.71
C GLU A 554 15.14 7.70 -6.73
N ASP A 555 16.37 7.39 -7.14
CA ASP A 555 17.33 6.57 -6.37
C ASP A 555 18.52 7.38 -5.84
N LEU A 556 18.29 8.65 -5.47
CA LEU A 556 19.33 9.51 -4.90
C LEU A 556 19.60 9.13 -3.42
N GLU A 557 20.88 8.96 -3.08
CA GLU A 557 21.29 8.64 -1.71
C GLU A 557 20.87 9.77 -0.75
N GLY A 558 20.11 9.42 0.29
CA GLY A 558 19.55 10.39 1.25
C GLY A 558 18.27 11.09 0.79
N PHE A 559 17.66 10.67 -0.34
CA PHE A 559 16.37 11.18 -0.81
C PHE A 559 15.35 10.05 -0.99
N ALA A 560 14.16 10.24 -0.41
CA ALA A 560 13.09 9.25 -0.44
C ALA A 560 12.25 9.35 -1.74
N GLY A 561 12.83 8.92 -2.87
CA GLY A 561 12.16 9.01 -4.18
C GLY A 561 11.09 7.95 -4.46
N ALA A 562 10.99 6.91 -3.62
CA ALA A 562 10.12 5.76 -3.84
C ALA A 562 8.63 6.15 -3.96
N GLY A 563 8.01 5.77 -5.08
CA GLY A 563 6.61 6.01 -5.36
C GLY A 563 6.24 7.47 -5.67
N LEU A 564 7.20 8.40 -5.79
CA LEU A 564 6.88 9.81 -6.12
C LEU A 564 6.29 9.98 -7.52
N TYR A 565 6.78 9.17 -8.46
CA TYR A 565 6.42 9.23 -9.88
C TYR A 565 5.64 7.98 -10.30
N ASP A 566 4.67 8.15 -11.19
CA ASP A 566 3.72 7.09 -11.52
C ASP A 566 4.29 6.15 -12.58
N SER A 567 4.06 4.85 -12.36
CA SER A 567 4.12 3.83 -13.41
C SER A 567 2.70 3.51 -13.85
N ILE A 568 2.40 3.64 -15.14
CA ILE A 568 1.03 3.61 -15.65
C ILE A 568 0.88 2.47 -16.65
N THR A 569 -0.12 1.60 -16.42
CA THR A 569 -0.50 0.54 -17.35
C THR A 569 -1.38 1.11 -18.47
N MET A 570 -1.26 0.57 -19.68
CA MET A 570 -2.16 0.93 -20.78
C MET A 570 -3.58 0.46 -20.48
N GLU A 571 -3.73 -0.78 -20.01
CA GLU A 571 -5.02 -1.34 -19.63
C GLU A 571 -5.20 -1.22 -18.12
N GLU A 572 -6.39 -0.83 -17.69
CA GLU A 572 -6.71 -0.71 -16.27
C GLU A 572 -6.87 -2.12 -15.68
N ALA A 573 -6.24 -2.35 -14.53
CA ALA A 573 -6.38 -3.60 -13.82
C ALA A 573 -7.80 -3.72 -13.24
N THR A 574 -8.35 -4.93 -13.28
CA THR A 574 -9.67 -5.20 -12.70
C THR A 574 -9.52 -5.53 -11.23
N LEU A 575 -10.25 -4.80 -10.39
CA LEU A 575 -10.35 -5.09 -8.95
C LEU A 575 -11.29 -6.28 -8.71
N LYS A 576 -10.79 -7.34 -8.09
CA LYS A 576 -11.57 -8.57 -7.81
C LYS A 576 -11.42 -9.00 -6.34
N ASN A 577 -12.45 -9.64 -5.80
CA ASN A 577 -12.36 -10.29 -4.50
C ASN A 577 -11.36 -11.46 -4.54
N VAL A 578 -10.60 -11.63 -3.46
CA VAL A 578 -9.65 -12.73 -3.29
C VAL A 578 -10.26 -13.79 -2.36
N ASP A 579 -10.30 -15.04 -2.83
CA ASP A 579 -10.76 -16.20 -2.05
C ASP A 579 -9.56 -17.06 -1.63
N TYR A 580 -9.00 -16.78 -0.45
CA TYR A 580 -7.86 -17.54 0.08
C TYR A 580 -8.25 -18.94 0.56
N SER A 581 -9.55 -19.25 0.71
CA SER A 581 -10.01 -20.58 1.12
C SER A 581 -9.65 -21.68 0.13
N THR A 582 -9.38 -21.30 -1.12
CA THR A 582 -8.98 -22.21 -2.22
C THR A 582 -7.56 -21.96 -2.71
N ASP A 583 -6.89 -20.94 -2.15
CA ASP A 583 -5.56 -20.57 -2.59
C ASP A 583 -4.52 -21.57 -2.08
N SER A 584 -3.76 -22.18 -2.98
CA SER A 584 -2.74 -23.17 -2.65
C SER A 584 -1.61 -22.62 -1.78
N LEU A 585 -1.31 -21.32 -1.85
CA LEU A 585 -0.31 -20.71 -1.00
C LEU A 585 -0.74 -20.71 0.47
N ILE A 586 -2.05 -20.71 0.72
CA ILE A 586 -2.62 -20.67 2.06
C ILE A 586 -2.94 -22.08 2.55
N THR A 587 -3.57 -22.88 1.69
CA THR A 587 -4.08 -24.21 2.02
C THR A 587 -3.04 -25.34 1.97
N ASP A 588 -1.93 -25.17 1.23
CA ASP A 588 -0.88 -26.18 1.06
C ASP A 588 0.47 -25.67 1.60
N GLU A 589 0.82 -26.11 2.81
CA GLU A 589 2.05 -25.72 3.49
C GLU A 589 3.31 -26.11 2.71
N THR A 590 3.31 -27.27 2.03
CA THR A 590 4.49 -27.72 1.27
C THR A 590 4.73 -26.83 0.06
N LYS A 591 3.66 -26.48 -0.67
CA LYS A 591 3.78 -25.53 -1.80
C LYS A 591 4.19 -24.14 -1.33
N ARG A 592 3.64 -23.67 -0.20
CA ARG A 592 4.02 -22.40 0.41
C ARG A 592 5.50 -22.38 0.74
N GLN A 593 5.98 -23.34 1.53
CA GLN A 593 7.38 -23.45 1.92
C GLN A 593 8.31 -23.48 0.69
N LYS A 594 7.97 -24.30 -0.31
CA LYS A 594 8.75 -24.38 -1.56
C LYS A 594 8.83 -23.03 -2.29
N LEU A 595 7.71 -22.32 -2.41
CA LEU A 595 7.67 -21.04 -3.11
C LEU A 595 8.48 -19.98 -2.35
N LEU A 596 8.22 -19.83 -1.05
CA LEU A 596 8.93 -18.86 -0.21
C LEU A 596 10.44 -19.10 -0.19
N ALA A 597 10.87 -20.36 -0.14
CA ALA A 597 12.28 -20.73 -0.25
C ALA A 597 12.87 -20.36 -1.62
N THR A 598 12.10 -20.57 -2.70
CA THR A 598 12.51 -20.26 -4.07
C THR A 598 12.75 -18.77 -4.26
N ILE A 599 11.80 -17.92 -3.86
CA ILE A 599 11.94 -16.46 -3.98
C ILE A 599 13.05 -15.91 -3.07
N SER A 600 13.28 -16.54 -1.91
CA SER A 600 14.38 -16.15 -1.00
C SER A 600 15.76 -16.44 -1.58
N LYS A 601 15.91 -17.57 -2.28
CA LYS A 601 17.14 -17.89 -3.03
C LYS A 601 17.41 -16.90 -4.15
N VAL A 602 16.35 -16.52 -4.87
CA VAL A 602 16.42 -15.46 -5.89
C VAL A 602 16.85 -14.12 -5.28
N ALA A 603 16.32 -13.76 -4.10
CA ALA A 603 16.72 -12.54 -3.42
C ALA A 603 18.20 -12.51 -3.06
N LEU A 604 18.75 -13.60 -2.49
CA LEU A 604 20.18 -13.69 -2.17
C LEU A 604 21.05 -13.68 -3.45
N GLU A 605 20.60 -14.32 -4.53
CA GLU A 605 21.28 -14.29 -5.82
C GLU A 605 21.42 -12.86 -6.34
N ILE A 606 20.32 -12.09 -6.32
CA ILE A 606 20.28 -10.69 -6.77
C ILE A 606 21.13 -9.80 -5.86
N GLU A 607 21.04 -9.96 -4.53
CA GLU A 607 21.90 -9.25 -3.57
C GLU A 607 23.39 -9.46 -3.88
N THR A 608 23.78 -10.71 -4.13
CA THR A 608 25.17 -11.09 -4.44
C THR A 608 25.64 -10.46 -5.77
N LEU A 609 24.76 -10.42 -6.78
CA LEU A 609 25.08 -9.82 -8.08
C LEU A 609 25.22 -8.29 -8.03
N CYS A 610 24.41 -7.64 -7.20
CA CYS A 610 24.41 -6.19 -6.99
C CYS A 610 25.50 -5.73 -6.02
N GLY A 611 25.92 -6.59 -5.08
CA GLY A 611 26.98 -6.31 -4.11
C GLY A 611 26.54 -5.47 -2.90
N SER A 612 25.24 -5.23 -2.75
CA SER A 612 24.64 -4.50 -1.62
C SER A 612 23.23 -5.03 -1.34
N PRO A 613 22.67 -4.78 -0.14
CA PRO A 613 21.27 -5.05 0.15
C PRO A 613 20.33 -4.51 -0.92
N GLN A 614 19.33 -5.30 -1.30
CA GLN A 614 18.36 -4.97 -2.34
C GLN A 614 16.92 -4.99 -1.82
N ASP A 615 16.14 -4.07 -2.39
CA ASP A 615 14.68 -4.07 -2.46
C ASP A 615 14.29 -4.59 -3.85
N ILE A 616 13.56 -5.71 -3.88
CA ILE A 616 13.31 -6.51 -5.07
C ILE A 616 11.81 -6.67 -5.26
N GLU A 617 11.30 -6.19 -6.41
CA GLU A 617 9.91 -6.38 -6.80
C GLU A 617 9.82 -7.46 -7.88
N GLY A 618 8.91 -8.41 -7.68
CA GLY A 618 8.73 -9.54 -8.58
C GLY A 618 7.30 -10.04 -8.67
N ALA A 619 7.08 -10.95 -9.62
CA ALA A 619 5.78 -11.52 -9.89
C ALA A 619 5.91 -13.01 -10.25
N ILE A 620 4.90 -13.78 -9.87
CA ILE A 620 4.71 -15.17 -10.25
C ILE A 620 3.51 -15.17 -11.17
N SER A 621 3.72 -15.50 -12.44
CA SER A 621 2.63 -15.55 -13.42
C SER A 621 1.69 -16.74 -13.17
N GLU A 622 0.53 -16.74 -13.83
CA GLU A 622 -0.47 -17.82 -13.72
C GLU A 622 0.10 -19.22 -14.04
N ASP A 623 1.09 -19.32 -14.95
CA ASP A 623 1.82 -20.53 -15.32
C ASP A 623 3.00 -20.87 -14.38
N GLY A 624 3.16 -20.11 -13.29
CA GLY A 624 4.17 -20.36 -12.26
C GLY A 624 5.58 -19.89 -12.59
N GLN A 625 5.76 -19.04 -13.62
CA GLN A 625 7.07 -18.48 -13.96
C GLN A 625 7.38 -17.29 -13.05
N LEU A 626 8.63 -17.21 -12.58
CA LEU A 626 9.10 -16.14 -11.71
C LEU A 626 9.71 -15.01 -12.54
N TYR A 627 9.17 -13.81 -12.39
CA TYR A 627 9.68 -12.59 -13.00
C TYR A 627 10.23 -11.65 -11.93
N ILE A 628 11.36 -11.03 -12.24
CA ILE A 628 11.86 -9.86 -11.50
C ILE A 628 11.58 -8.64 -12.36
N VAL A 629 10.73 -7.77 -11.84
CA VAL A 629 10.25 -6.59 -12.58
C VAL A 629 11.02 -5.33 -12.20
N GLN A 630 11.60 -5.30 -11.00
CA GLN A 630 12.43 -4.20 -10.54
C GLN A 630 13.37 -4.66 -9.43
N THR A 631 14.53 -4.01 -9.31
CA THR A 631 15.36 -4.07 -8.12
C THR A 631 16.06 -2.74 -7.92
N ARG A 632 16.31 -2.36 -6.66
CA ARG A 632 17.08 -1.19 -6.27
C ARG A 632 17.85 -1.47 -4.97
N PRO A 633 18.94 -0.73 -4.69
CA PRO A 633 19.57 -0.78 -3.39
C PRO A 633 18.55 -0.51 -2.26
N GLN A 634 18.58 -1.34 -1.23
CA GLN A 634 17.83 -1.11 0.01
C GLN A 634 18.59 -0.07 0.83
N VAL A 635 17.91 1.02 1.17
CA VAL A 635 18.46 2.17 1.93
C VAL A 635 18.22 2.00 3.42
#